data_AF-A0A2G8KQL8-F1
#
_entry.id   AF-A0A2G8KQL8-F1
#
_cell.length_a   1.000
_cell.length_b   1.000
_cell.length_c   1.000
_cell.angle_alpha   90.00
_cell.angle_beta   90.00
_cell.angle_gamma   90.00
#
_symmetry.space_group_name_H-M   'P 1'
#
loop_
_entity.id
_entity.type
_entity.pdbx_description
1 polymer ?
#
loop_
_entity_poly.entity_id
_entity_poly.type
_entity_poly.pdbx_seq_one_letter_code
_entity_poly.pdbx_strand_id
1 'polypeptide(L)'
;MEEVHWLKFSPVEAHYYKRKHEGCASQFNLTLTRVKADTSMKLSDMDRKKLAKLVLPLLSLRQACCHPQAVRGEFIRLNQSTMKMEDLLQSLIGKAKLECEEAQRQLVCAINGQAAMHMIEGEVVSAVEKYREVLRNEDEQKGKLKVDSLQIFHAMHNLGKLLEEKHEGVAPTTRDGKLTQQMEEMRVKYMGKALNNLNSCGQSLFPISEKITSLEGKVNLKKGPGWWLEASMYLMQQGRDEELIMKIKDEAPSGSSAMDQLINRFEDIRGLQYVVQEEVETLMRCYKEAKAGVKRLSKPVTAELVSSTVDCHLRPFKGRAKNDCLFCKVEGALQEYEMRLFAFEQRNQLDTLAEEPPSTSYDHKDDNVGNYTVRPRGTWAMSELQKILKTLLAFFRQVNGDPWTAEEGTLHLEMIEQMQKEFKVAFLVPR
;
A
#
# COMPACT_ATOMS: atom_id res chain seq x y z
N MET A 1 41.33 4.33 41.20
CA MET A 1 41.95 4.56 39.89
C MET A 1 40.91 4.18 38.86
N GLU A 2 40.57 5.07 37.93
CA GLU A 2 39.72 4.70 36.78
C GLU A 2 40.56 3.86 35.83
N GLU A 3 40.18 2.61 35.62
CA GLU A 3 40.80 1.75 34.60
C GLU A 3 40.21 2.12 33.24
N VAL A 4 41.05 2.73 32.39
CA VAL A 4 40.67 3.10 31.02
C VAL A 4 41.04 1.96 30.08
N HIS A 5 40.04 1.31 29.51
CA HIS A 5 40.23 0.28 28.48
C HIS A 5 40.02 0.86 27.07
N TRP A 6 41.07 0.88 26.26
CA TRP A 6 40.98 1.27 24.85
C TRP A 6 40.43 0.11 24.01
N LEU A 7 39.23 0.28 23.46
CA LEU A 7 38.64 -0.68 22.54
C LEU A 7 39.39 -0.64 21.19
N LYS A 8 39.77 -1.81 20.68
CA LYS A 8 40.28 -1.98 19.32
C LYS A 8 39.15 -2.44 18.43
N PHE A 9 38.68 -1.55 17.56
CA PHE A 9 37.63 -1.86 16.60
C PHE A 9 38.21 -2.45 15.33
N SER A 10 37.51 -3.40 14.74
CA SER A 10 37.72 -3.73 13.33
C SER A 10 37.47 -2.50 12.45
N PRO A 11 37.99 -2.45 11.21
CA PRO A 11 37.74 -1.32 10.31
C PRO A 11 36.24 -1.03 10.09
N VAL A 12 35.41 -2.08 10.09
CA VAL A 12 33.96 -1.99 9.93
C VAL A 12 33.31 -1.35 11.16
N GLU A 13 33.66 -1.81 12.36
CA GLU A 13 33.17 -1.24 13.61
C GLU A 13 33.64 0.21 13.79
N ALA A 14 34.90 0.51 13.46
CA ALA A 14 35.43 1.86 13.53
C ALA A 14 34.67 2.82 12.60
N HIS A 15 34.38 2.40 11.36
CA HIS A 15 33.58 3.17 10.43
C HIS A 15 32.14 3.36 10.93
N TYR A 16 31.51 2.30 11.46
CA TYR A 16 30.18 2.36 12.07
C TYR A 16 30.12 3.39 13.19
N TYR A 17 30.98 3.26 14.21
CA TYR A 17 30.98 4.17 15.36
C TYR A 17 31.33 5.60 14.97
N LYS A 18 32.22 5.80 13.99
CA LYS A 18 32.51 7.14 13.45
C LYS A 18 31.27 7.77 12.83
N ARG A 19 30.55 7.05 11.96
CA ARG A 19 29.29 7.56 11.37
C ARG A 19 28.21 7.80 12.42
N LYS A 20 28.14 6.96 13.46
CA LYS A 20 27.24 7.17 14.61
C LYS A 20 27.53 8.47 15.33
N HIS A 21 28.79 8.71 15.62
CA HIS A 21 29.23 9.93 16.26
C HIS A 21 28.87 11.17 15.41
N GLU A 22 29.20 11.15 14.11
CA GLU A 22 28.91 12.26 13.18
C GLU A 22 27.40 12.55 13.07
N GLY A 23 26.56 11.51 12.95
CA GLY A 23 25.11 11.65 12.90
C GLY A 23 24.51 12.20 14.19
N CYS A 24 24.94 11.67 15.34
CA CYS A 24 24.49 12.15 16.64
C CYS A 24 24.90 13.61 16.88
N ALA A 25 26.14 13.97 16.55
CA ALA A 25 26.64 15.33 16.68
C ALA A 25 25.84 16.30 15.80
N SER A 26 25.57 15.91 14.54
CA SER A 26 24.78 16.72 13.62
C SER A 26 23.35 16.94 14.13
N GLN A 27 22.68 15.88 14.59
CA GLN A 27 21.31 15.97 15.12
C GLN A 27 21.24 16.75 16.44
N PHE A 28 22.26 16.60 17.30
CA PHE A 28 22.41 17.39 18.51
C PHE A 28 22.53 18.89 18.17
N ASN A 29 23.42 19.25 17.24
CA ASN A 29 23.60 20.64 16.80
C ASN A 29 22.33 21.23 16.16
N LEU A 30 21.62 20.46 15.34
CA LEU A 30 20.32 20.88 14.79
C LEU A 30 19.29 21.12 15.89
N THR A 31 19.25 20.25 16.90
CA THR A 31 18.32 20.37 18.03
C THR A 31 18.67 21.57 18.91
N LEU A 32 19.97 21.82 19.13
CA LEU A 32 20.49 22.99 19.84
C LEU A 32 20.00 24.29 19.18
N THR A 33 20.14 24.40 17.86
CA THR A 33 19.64 25.53 17.07
C THR A 33 18.12 25.67 17.15
N ARG A 34 17.38 24.56 17.05
CA ARG A 34 15.92 24.55 17.05
C ARG A 34 15.31 24.93 18.40
N VAL A 35 15.97 24.54 19.50
CA VAL A 35 15.56 24.85 20.88
C VAL A 35 16.04 26.24 21.31
N LYS A 36 16.87 26.91 20.50
CA LYS A 36 17.49 28.22 20.80
C LYS A 36 18.15 28.21 22.17
N ALA A 37 18.91 27.16 22.45
CA ALA A 37 19.64 27.06 23.72
C ALA A 37 20.85 27.99 23.70
N ASP A 38 21.08 28.69 24.81
CA ASP A 38 22.29 29.50 25.02
C ASP A 38 23.47 28.58 25.33
N THR A 39 24.52 28.64 24.51
CA THR A 39 25.74 27.83 24.66
C THR A 39 26.57 28.20 25.88
N SER A 40 26.31 29.34 26.51
CA SER A 40 26.96 29.77 27.75
C SER A 40 26.27 29.28 29.04
N MET A 41 25.05 28.73 28.91
CA MET A 41 24.25 28.25 30.03
C MET A 41 24.68 26.85 30.50
N LYS A 42 24.67 26.60 31.81
CA LYS A 42 24.88 25.25 32.34
C LYS A 42 23.68 24.34 32.05
N LEU A 43 23.95 23.06 31.77
CA LEU A 43 22.91 22.05 31.55
C LEU A 43 21.94 21.90 32.74
N SER A 44 22.42 22.15 33.97
CA SER A 44 21.61 22.10 35.21
C SER A 44 20.51 23.16 35.26
N ASP A 45 20.75 24.29 34.59
CA ASP A 45 19.91 25.48 34.68
C ASP A 45 18.88 25.50 33.52
N MET A 46 19.01 24.56 32.59
CA MET A 46 18.13 24.43 31.42
C MET A 46 16.80 23.75 31.79
N ASP A 47 15.71 24.24 31.19
CA ASP A 47 14.38 23.64 31.35
C ASP A 47 14.39 22.14 31.00
N ARG A 48 13.75 21.33 31.86
CA ARG A 48 13.74 19.86 31.78
C ARG A 48 13.18 19.35 30.45
N LYS A 49 12.21 20.05 29.84
CA LYS A 49 11.65 19.68 28.53
C LYS A 49 12.66 19.94 27.40
N LYS A 50 13.42 21.04 27.48
CA LYS A 50 14.49 21.35 26.53
C LYS A 50 15.64 20.38 26.66
N LEU A 51 16.04 20.05 27.90
CA LEU A 51 17.07 19.05 28.20
C LEU A 51 16.71 17.67 27.66
N ALA A 52 15.48 17.21 27.88
CA ALA A 52 15.03 15.91 27.37
C ALA A 52 15.14 15.83 25.83
N LYS A 53 14.75 16.89 25.11
CA LYS A 53 14.89 16.96 23.64
C LYS A 53 16.35 16.97 23.19
N LEU A 54 17.22 17.68 23.91
CA LEU A 54 18.63 17.84 23.59
C LEU A 54 19.44 16.56 23.85
N VAL A 55 19.07 15.77 24.87
CA VAL A 55 19.72 14.50 25.20
C VAL A 55 19.20 13.33 24.37
N LEU A 56 18.00 13.42 23.80
CA LEU A 56 17.38 12.34 23.01
C LEU A 56 18.29 11.79 21.88
N PRO A 57 19.01 12.61 21.08
CA PRO A 57 19.93 12.10 20.06
C PRO A 57 21.08 11.25 20.64
N LEU A 58 21.53 11.56 21.86
CA LEU A 58 22.62 10.85 22.54
C LEU A 58 22.21 9.46 23.03
N LEU A 59 20.90 9.20 23.16
CA LEU A 59 20.40 7.87 23.51
C LEU A 59 20.81 6.82 22.46
N SER A 60 20.80 7.19 21.18
CA SER A 60 21.20 6.28 20.10
C SER A 60 22.69 5.95 20.16
N LEU A 61 23.54 6.92 20.52
CA LEU A 61 24.98 6.71 20.73
C LEU A 61 25.22 5.78 21.91
N ARG A 62 24.54 6.00 23.04
CA ARG A 62 24.61 5.11 24.20
C ARG A 62 24.18 3.69 23.85
N GLN A 63 23.08 3.54 23.12
CA GLN A 63 22.60 2.24 22.65
C GLN A 63 23.64 1.55 21.76
N ALA A 64 24.22 2.27 20.79
CA ALA A 64 25.27 1.75 19.92
C ALA A 64 26.49 1.26 20.71
N CYS A 65 26.92 2.01 21.73
CA CYS A 65 28.03 1.65 22.60
C CYS A 65 27.75 0.43 23.49
N CYS A 66 26.48 0.14 23.82
CA CYS A 66 26.11 -1.08 24.54
C CYS A 66 26.07 -2.29 23.62
N HIS A 67 25.46 -2.15 22.44
CA HIS A 67 25.47 -3.15 21.39
C HIS A 67 25.08 -2.46 20.07
N PRO A 68 25.76 -2.72 18.93
CA PRO A 68 25.38 -2.17 17.62
C PRO A 68 23.92 -2.42 17.21
N GLN A 69 23.27 -3.42 17.82
CA GLN A 69 21.90 -3.86 17.59
C GLN A 69 20.90 -3.32 18.63
N ALA A 70 21.39 -2.68 19.69
CA ALA A 70 20.54 -2.02 20.69
C ALA A 70 20.03 -0.65 20.20
N VAL A 71 20.55 -0.15 19.08
CA VAL A 71 19.97 1.00 18.36
C VAL A 71 18.68 0.53 17.69
N ARG A 72 17.56 0.69 18.40
CA ARG A 72 16.24 0.24 17.95
C ARG A 72 15.87 0.90 16.62
N GLY A 73 15.39 0.10 15.67
CA GLY A 73 14.84 0.58 14.39
C GLY A 73 15.84 0.69 13.22
N GLU A 74 17.14 0.51 13.44
CA GLU A 74 18.13 0.70 12.36
C GLU A 74 18.69 -0.58 11.75
N PHE A 75 18.82 -1.65 12.53
CA PHE A 75 19.31 -2.95 12.04
C PHE A 75 18.37 -4.12 12.35
N ILE A 76 17.55 -4.04 13.41
CA ILE A 76 16.64 -5.10 13.82
C ILE A 76 15.19 -4.61 13.76
N ARG A 77 14.36 -5.30 12.98
CA ARG A 77 12.89 -5.22 13.10
C ARG A 77 12.50 -5.85 14.42
N LEU A 78 11.51 -5.29 15.13
CA LEU A 78 11.08 -5.68 16.50
C LEU A 78 10.94 -7.20 16.78
N ASN A 79 10.83 -8.05 15.75
CA ASN A 79 10.54 -9.48 15.85
C ASN A 79 11.69 -10.41 15.36
N GLN A 80 12.93 -9.96 15.17
CA GLN A 80 14.06 -10.81 14.71
C GLN A 80 15.21 -10.94 15.72
N SER A 81 15.86 -12.12 15.73
CA SER A 81 17.02 -12.44 16.57
C SER A 81 18.31 -11.77 16.08
N THR A 82 19.29 -11.70 16.98
CA THR A 82 20.63 -11.08 16.81
C THR A 82 21.30 -11.44 15.47
N MET A 83 21.61 -10.45 14.64
CA MET A 83 22.34 -10.62 13.36
C MET A 83 23.82 -10.97 13.57
N LYS A 84 24.45 -11.68 12.63
CA LYS A 84 25.90 -11.93 12.65
C LYS A 84 26.68 -10.69 12.17
N MET A 85 27.98 -10.62 12.46
CA MET A 85 28.85 -9.51 12.04
C MET A 85 28.92 -9.36 10.50
N GLU A 86 28.86 -10.48 9.78
CA GLU A 86 28.78 -10.49 8.30
C GLU A 86 27.49 -9.83 7.80
N ASP A 87 26.36 -10.12 8.45
CA ASP A 87 25.07 -9.52 8.10
C ASP A 87 25.06 -8.01 8.40
N LEU A 88 25.75 -7.58 9.47
CA LEU A 88 25.93 -6.16 9.78
C LEU A 88 26.76 -5.46 8.68
N LEU A 89 27.86 -6.08 8.25
CA LEU A 89 28.67 -5.55 7.15
C LEU A 89 27.85 -5.42 5.85
N GLN A 90 27.08 -6.45 5.49
CA GLN A 90 26.19 -6.40 4.33
C GLN A 90 25.13 -5.30 4.45
N SER A 91 24.56 -5.11 5.64
CA SER A 91 23.62 -4.02 5.91
C SER A 91 24.27 -2.63 5.74
N LEU A 92 25.50 -2.44 6.23
CA LEU A 92 26.24 -1.19 6.07
C LEU A 92 26.61 -0.92 4.61
N ILE A 93 27.04 -1.95 3.87
CA ILE A 93 27.29 -1.85 2.42
C ILE A 93 25.99 -1.48 1.69
N GLY A 94 24.88 -2.13 2.00
CA GLY A 94 23.57 -1.84 1.42
C GLY A 94 23.14 -0.39 1.68
N LYS A 95 23.30 0.10 2.92
CA LYS A 95 22.98 1.48 3.29
C LYS A 95 23.89 2.49 2.57
N ALA A 96 25.19 2.25 2.53
CA ALA A 96 26.13 3.10 1.81
C ALA A 96 25.83 3.13 0.30
N LYS A 97 25.47 1.99 -0.29
CA LYS A 97 25.04 1.91 -1.69
C LYS A 97 23.79 2.74 -1.94
N LEU A 98 22.77 2.65 -1.08
CA LEU A 98 21.55 3.47 -1.18
C LEU A 98 21.84 4.97 -1.06
N GLU A 99 22.72 5.36 -0.13
CA GLU A 99 23.16 6.76 0.01
C GLU A 99 23.85 7.26 -1.28
N CYS A 100 24.70 6.45 -1.90
CA CYS A 100 25.34 6.77 -3.17
C CYS A 100 24.34 6.85 -4.33
N GLU A 101 23.40 5.92 -4.42
CA GLU A 101 22.35 5.91 -5.46
C GLU A 101 21.44 7.14 -5.33
N GLU A 102 21.12 7.57 -4.10
CA GLU A 102 20.35 8.79 -3.85
C GLU A 102 21.14 10.06 -4.24
N ALA A 103 22.41 10.15 -3.87
CA ALA A 103 23.27 11.27 -4.28
C ALA A 103 23.38 11.34 -5.81
N GLN A 104 23.51 10.20 -6.48
CA GLN A 104 23.52 10.12 -7.93
C GLN A 104 22.19 10.57 -8.53
N ARG A 105 21.04 10.17 -7.95
CA ARG A 105 19.71 10.61 -8.36
C ARG A 105 19.55 12.13 -8.30
N GLN A 106 20.11 12.78 -7.28
CA GLN A 106 20.09 14.24 -7.14
C GLN A 106 20.99 14.94 -8.17
N LEU A 107 22.19 14.39 -8.40
CA LEU A 107 23.12 14.89 -9.41
C LEU A 107 22.50 14.85 -10.81
N VAL A 108 21.97 13.69 -11.23
CA VAL A 108 21.35 13.53 -12.55
C VAL A 108 20.12 14.43 -12.70
N CYS A 109 19.31 14.57 -11.64
CA CYS A 109 18.19 15.52 -11.62
C CYS A 109 18.65 16.96 -11.85
N ALA A 110 19.73 17.40 -11.18
CA ALA A 110 20.28 18.74 -11.34
C ALA A 110 20.81 18.97 -12.77
N ILE A 111 21.52 18.00 -13.37
CA ILE A 111 22.02 18.12 -14.74
C ILE A 111 20.87 18.19 -15.75
N ASN A 112 19.82 17.36 -15.59
CA ASN A 112 18.61 17.46 -16.41
C ASN A 112 17.91 18.82 -16.25
N GLY A 113 17.86 19.36 -15.03
CA GLY A 113 17.34 20.69 -14.76
C GLY A 113 18.15 21.79 -15.47
N GLN A 114 19.48 21.71 -15.43
CA GLN A 114 20.37 22.63 -16.16
C GLN A 114 20.15 22.55 -17.67
N ALA A 115 20.04 21.35 -18.22
CA ALA A 115 19.74 21.15 -19.64
C ALA A 115 18.41 21.83 -20.04
N ALA A 116 17.38 21.67 -19.22
CA ALA A 116 16.09 22.33 -19.43
C ALA A 116 16.17 23.86 -19.33
N MET A 117 16.99 24.40 -18.42
CA MET A 117 17.23 25.85 -18.34
C MET A 117 17.90 26.39 -19.61
N HIS A 118 18.96 25.73 -20.10
CA HIS A 118 19.60 26.10 -21.36
C HIS A 118 18.62 26.05 -22.54
N MET A 119 17.69 25.07 -22.56
CA MET A 119 16.64 25.03 -23.58
C MET A 119 15.70 26.25 -23.52
N ILE A 120 15.32 26.70 -22.33
CA ILE A 120 14.47 27.89 -22.14
C ILE A 120 15.21 29.17 -22.59
N GLU A 121 16.51 29.24 -22.33
CA GLU A 121 17.38 30.35 -22.73
C GLU A 121 17.73 30.34 -24.23
N GLY A 122 17.38 29.27 -24.97
CA GLY A 122 17.68 29.11 -26.39
C GLY A 122 19.09 28.57 -26.68
N GLU A 123 19.86 28.21 -25.66
CA GLU A 123 21.21 27.68 -25.77
C GLU A 123 21.22 26.16 -26.04
N VAL A 124 20.80 25.78 -27.26
CA VAL A 124 20.61 24.37 -27.62
C VAL A 124 21.88 23.52 -27.49
N VAL A 125 23.04 24.07 -27.87
CA VAL A 125 24.33 23.33 -27.81
C VAL A 125 24.69 22.97 -26.37
N SER A 126 24.52 23.91 -25.43
CA SER A 126 24.75 23.68 -23.99
C SER A 126 23.79 22.64 -23.44
N ALA A 127 22.52 22.67 -23.83
CA ALA A 127 21.52 21.68 -23.42
C ALA A 127 21.88 20.27 -23.90
N VAL A 128 22.31 20.13 -25.16
CA VAL A 128 22.74 18.84 -25.72
C VAL A 128 23.95 18.27 -24.97
N GLU A 129 24.94 19.09 -24.66
CA GLU A 129 26.10 18.65 -23.87
C GLU A 129 25.69 18.17 -22.47
N LYS A 130 24.74 18.84 -21.82
CA LYS A 130 24.21 18.43 -20.52
C LYS A 130 23.44 17.11 -20.57
N TYR A 131 22.60 16.89 -21.58
CA TYR A 131 21.95 15.58 -21.73
C TYR A 131 22.96 14.47 -22.05
N ARG A 132 23.99 14.74 -22.86
CA ARG A 132 25.09 13.79 -23.09
C ARG A 132 25.89 13.50 -21.83
N GLU A 133 26.07 14.48 -20.95
CA GLU A 133 26.69 14.31 -19.63
C GLU A 133 25.93 13.29 -18.77
N VAL A 134 24.60 13.35 -18.74
CA VAL A 134 23.76 12.36 -18.06
C VAL A 134 23.99 10.94 -18.60
N LEU A 135 24.04 10.78 -19.92
CA LEU A 135 24.22 9.47 -20.55
C LEU A 135 25.65 8.91 -20.35
N ARG A 136 26.67 9.77 -20.25
CA ARG A 136 28.02 9.35 -19.87
C ARG A 136 28.08 8.89 -18.42
N ASN A 137 27.42 9.63 -17.52
CA ASN A 137 27.35 9.27 -16.10
C ASN A 137 26.69 7.89 -15.89
N GLU A 138 25.64 7.58 -16.66
CA GLU A 138 24.99 6.26 -16.61
C GLU A 138 25.95 5.13 -16.97
N ASP A 139 26.71 5.28 -18.06
CA ASP A 139 27.69 4.26 -18.48
C ASP A 139 28.82 4.07 -17.46
N GLU A 140 29.33 5.15 -16.88
CA GLU A 140 30.43 5.10 -15.90
C GLU A 140 30.03 4.37 -14.60
N GLN A 141 28.76 4.50 -14.21
CA GLN A 141 28.20 3.90 -13.01
C GLN A 141 27.58 2.52 -13.23
N LYS A 142 27.47 2.10 -14.49
CA LYS A 142 26.92 0.80 -14.87
C LYS A 142 27.61 -0.35 -14.14
N GLY A 143 26.82 -1.16 -13.45
CA GLY A 143 27.29 -2.30 -12.65
C GLY A 143 27.76 -1.95 -11.22
N LYS A 144 27.91 -0.67 -10.88
CA LYS A 144 28.28 -0.22 -9.52
C LYS A 144 27.05 0.30 -8.76
N LEU A 145 26.38 1.29 -9.33
CA LEU A 145 25.24 1.99 -8.75
C LEU A 145 24.08 1.96 -9.73
N LYS A 146 22.85 1.90 -9.20
CA LYS A 146 21.65 2.02 -10.00
C LYS A 146 21.33 3.50 -10.23
N VAL A 147 21.18 3.88 -11.49
CA VAL A 147 20.67 5.20 -11.88
C VAL A 147 19.16 5.12 -12.08
N ASP A 148 18.45 6.20 -11.76
CA ASP A 148 17.01 6.29 -11.98
C ASP A 148 16.70 6.24 -13.48
N SER A 149 16.07 5.14 -13.90
CA SER A 149 15.73 4.88 -15.30
C SER A 149 14.83 5.95 -15.91
N LEU A 150 13.96 6.61 -15.13
CA LEU A 150 13.09 7.66 -15.66
C LEU A 150 13.85 8.95 -15.94
N GLN A 151 14.87 9.26 -15.14
CA GLN A 151 15.74 10.41 -15.38
C GLN A 151 16.64 10.21 -16.60
N ILE A 152 17.11 8.97 -16.81
CA ILE A 152 17.83 8.60 -18.03
C ILE A 152 16.91 8.65 -19.25
N PHE A 153 15.69 8.11 -19.14
CA PHE A 153 14.68 8.20 -20.19
C PHE A 153 14.38 9.66 -20.56
N HIS A 154 14.25 10.54 -19.58
CA HIS A 154 14.06 11.98 -19.79
C HIS A 154 15.21 12.59 -20.62
N ALA A 155 16.46 12.31 -20.25
CA ALA A 155 17.63 12.80 -20.98
C ALA A 155 17.65 12.28 -22.42
N MET A 156 17.43 10.98 -22.63
CA MET A 156 17.40 10.37 -23.97
C MET A 156 16.29 10.95 -24.85
N HIS A 157 15.09 11.13 -24.30
CA HIS A 157 13.94 11.64 -25.05
C HIS A 157 14.14 13.08 -25.50
N ASN A 158 14.59 13.96 -24.60
CA ASN A 158 14.83 15.35 -24.95
C ASN A 158 16.03 15.51 -25.89
N LEU A 159 17.12 14.75 -25.67
CA LEU A 159 18.25 14.72 -26.59
C LEU A 159 17.82 14.25 -27.98
N GLY A 160 17.02 13.18 -28.08
CA GLY A 160 16.51 12.66 -29.34
C GLY A 160 15.73 13.72 -30.12
N LYS A 161 14.82 14.44 -29.45
CA LYS A 161 14.07 15.55 -30.08
C LYS A 161 14.98 16.66 -30.60
N LEU A 162 15.96 17.10 -29.80
CA LEU A 162 16.89 18.15 -30.21
C LEU A 162 17.75 17.74 -31.42
N LEU A 163 18.11 16.46 -31.52
CA LEU A 163 18.90 15.93 -32.63
C LEU A 163 18.07 15.81 -33.92
N GLU A 164 16.76 15.55 -33.82
CA GLU A 164 15.83 15.53 -34.97
C GLU A 164 15.68 16.92 -35.60
N GLU A 165 15.74 17.98 -34.79
CA GLU A 165 15.60 19.37 -35.24
C GLU A 165 16.85 19.92 -35.96
N LYS A 166 17.99 19.20 -35.92
CA LYS A 166 19.24 19.51 -36.67
C LYS A 166 19.73 20.96 -36.52
N HIS A 167 19.75 21.47 -35.29
CA HIS A 167 20.27 22.80 -34.98
C HIS A 167 21.74 22.99 -35.35
N GLU A 168 22.11 24.21 -35.77
CA GLU A 168 23.50 24.57 -36.07
C GLU A 168 24.39 24.43 -34.82
N GLY A 169 25.58 23.86 -34.98
CA GLY A 169 26.54 23.65 -33.88
C GLY A 169 26.37 22.34 -33.11
N VAL A 170 25.31 21.56 -33.37
CA VAL A 170 25.14 20.23 -32.76
C VAL A 170 25.73 19.15 -33.67
N ALA A 171 26.94 18.70 -33.36
CA ALA A 171 27.55 17.57 -34.08
C ALA A 171 26.94 16.24 -33.60
N PRO A 172 26.52 15.34 -34.52
CA PRO A 172 26.00 14.02 -34.16
C PRO A 172 27.12 13.12 -33.63
N THR A 173 26.81 12.26 -32.67
CA THR A 173 27.71 11.23 -32.13
C THR A 173 27.28 9.83 -32.54
N THR A 174 28.19 8.86 -32.43
CA THR A 174 27.89 7.43 -32.69
C THR A 174 26.84 6.83 -31.75
N ARG A 175 26.58 7.47 -30.61
CA ARG A 175 25.57 7.05 -29.63
C ARG A 175 24.16 7.50 -30.00
N ASP A 176 24.06 8.61 -30.72
CA ASP A 176 22.79 9.26 -31.04
C ASP A 176 21.86 8.31 -31.83
N GLY A 177 22.43 7.45 -32.68
CA GLY A 177 21.67 6.45 -33.44
C GLY A 177 21.05 5.31 -32.62
N LYS A 178 21.45 5.13 -31.34
CA LYS A 178 20.93 4.06 -30.46
C LYS A 178 19.84 4.55 -29.51
N LEU A 179 19.61 5.86 -29.42
CA LEU A 179 18.70 6.45 -28.42
C LEU A 179 17.29 5.89 -28.52
N THR A 180 16.72 5.83 -29.72
CA THR A 180 15.34 5.34 -29.95
C THR A 180 15.17 3.89 -29.50
N GLN A 181 16.13 3.03 -29.81
CA GLN A 181 16.09 1.63 -29.39
C GLN A 181 16.19 1.52 -27.85
N GLN A 182 17.14 2.23 -27.24
CA GLN A 182 17.34 2.21 -25.78
C GLN A 182 16.12 2.75 -25.01
N MET A 183 15.46 3.78 -25.54
CA MET A 183 14.24 4.31 -24.96
C MET A 183 13.10 3.29 -24.98
N GLU A 184 12.93 2.56 -26.09
CA GLU A 184 11.87 1.55 -26.19
C GLU A 184 12.16 0.35 -25.26
N GLU A 185 13.41 -0.10 -25.18
CA GLU A 185 13.83 -1.14 -24.23
C GLU A 185 13.54 -0.73 -22.77
N MET A 186 13.85 0.52 -22.40
CA MET A 186 13.54 1.05 -21.07
C MET A 186 12.03 1.16 -20.82
N ARG A 187 11.26 1.61 -21.82
CA ARG A 187 9.81 1.73 -21.72
C ARG A 187 9.16 0.36 -21.49
N VAL A 188 9.52 -0.64 -22.29
CA VAL A 188 9.01 -2.02 -22.15
C VAL A 188 9.38 -2.58 -20.78
N LYS A 189 10.61 -2.38 -20.32
CA LYS A 189 11.06 -2.84 -19.00
C LYS A 189 10.30 -2.17 -17.86
N TYR A 190 10.08 -0.85 -17.92
CA TYR A 190 9.36 -0.10 -16.90
C TYR A 190 7.89 -0.51 -16.83
N MET A 191 7.22 -0.58 -18.00
CA MET A 191 5.81 -0.99 -18.08
C MET A 191 5.60 -2.48 -17.78
N GLY A 192 6.61 -3.31 -18.03
CA GLY A 192 6.56 -4.76 -17.84
C GLY A 192 6.19 -5.17 -16.42
N LYS A 193 6.63 -4.44 -15.38
CA LYS A 193 6.25 -4.74 -13.99
C LYS A 193 4.73 -4.66 -13.79
N ALA A 194 4.11 -3.57 -14.24
CA ALA A 194 2.67 -3.37 -14.11
C ALA A 194 1.88 -4.38 -14.96
N LEU A 195 2.32 -4.65 -16.19
CA LEU A 195 1.69 -5.62 -17.07
C LEU A 195 1.77 -7.05 -16.52
N ASN A 196 2.93 -7.45 -15.98
CA ASN A 196 3.10 -8.77 -15.36
C ASN A 196 2.19 -8.94 -14.14
N ASN A 197 2.07 -7.89 -13.32
CA ASN A 197 1.15 -7.89 -12.17
C ASN A 197 -0.31 -8.03 -12.62
N LEU A 198 -0.73 -7.30 -13.67
CA LEU A 198 -2.08 -7.43 -14.24
C LEU A 198 -2.34 -8.83 -14.79
N ASN A 199 -1.38 -9.40 -15.53
CA ASN A 199 -1.50 -10.74 -16.09
C ASN A 199 -1.58 -11.82 -14.99
N SER A 200 -0.74 -11.73 -13.97
CA SER A 200 -0.74 -12.66 -12.83
C SER A 200 -2.04 -12.58 -12.02
N CYS A 201 -2.56 -11.37 -11.80
CA CYS A 201 -3.86 -11.15 -11.17
C CYS A 201 -4.98 -11.76 -12.02
N GLY A 202 -5.00 -11.50 -13.33
CA GLY A 202 -5.97 -12.06 -14.27
C GLY A 202 -6.00 -13.60 -14.28
N GLN A 203 -4.82 -14.23 -14.30
CA GLN A 203 -4.68 -15.70 -14.23
C GLN A 203 -5.23 -16.27 -12.91
N SER A 204 -5.02 -15.56 -11.80
CA SER A 204 -5.51 -15.97 -10.48
C SER A 204 -7.02 -15.77 -10.31
N LEU A 205 -7.57 -14.72 -10.93
CA LEU A 205 -9.00 -14.38 -10.85
C LEU A 205 -9.89 -15.28 -11.72
N PHE A 206 -9.39 -15.73 -12.86
CA PHE A 206 -10.16 -16.53 -13.82
C PHE A 206 -10.85 -17.76 -13.18
N PRO A 207 -10.13 -18.69 -12.52
CA PRO A 207 -10.77 -19.89 -11.94
C PRO A 207 -11.73 -19.56 -10.79
N ILE A 208 -11.47 -18.50 -10.02
CA ILE A 208 -12.36 -18.06 -8.94
C ILE A 208 -13.66 -17.51 -9.53
N SER A 209 -13.55 -16.69 -10.58
CA SER A 209 -14.69 -16.08 -11.28
C SER A 209 -15.57 -17.14 -11.94
N GLU A 210 -14.98 -18.16 -12.56
CA GLU A 210 -15.71 -19.29 -13.13
C GLU A 210 -16.44 -20.09 -12.04
N LYS A 211 -15.77 -20.33 -10.90
CA LYS A 211 -16.38 -21.03 -9.78
C LYS A 211 -17.57 -20.26 -9.19
N ILE A 212 -17.46 -18.94 -9.02
CA ILE A 212 -18.59 -18.10 -8.56
C ILE A 212 -19.74 -18.17 -9.55
N THR A 213 -19.47 -18.08 -10.85
CA THR A 213 -20.50 -18.16 -11.90
C THR A 213 -21.21 -19.53 -11.88
N SER A 214 -20.47 -20.62 -11.66
CA SER A 214 -21.03 -21.95 -11.50
C SER A 214 -21.90 -22.07 -10.24
N LEU A 215 -21.44 -21.53 -9.11
CA LEU A 215 -22.19 -21.52 -7.85
C LEU A 215 -23.45 -20.66 -7.94
N GLU A 216 -23.37 -19.48 -8.55
CA GLU A 216 -24.53 -18.61 -8.80
C GLU A 216 -25.59 -19.35 -9.61
N GLY A 217 -25.18 -20.09 -10.65
CA GLY A 217 -26.09 -20.94 -11.43
C GLY A 217 -26.75 -22.06 -10.63
N LYS A 218 -26.11 -22.58 -9.57
CA LYS A 218 -26.64 -23.66 -8.71
C LYS A 218 -27.52 -23.14 -7.57
N VAL A 219 -27.13 -22.02 -6.95
CA VAL A 219 -27.90 -21.37 -5.88
C VAL A 219 -29.21 -20.80 -6.44
N ASN A 220 -29.20 -20.32 -7.69
CA ASN A 220 -30.36 -19.70 -8.34
C ASN A 220 -31.27 -20.71 -9.07
N LEU A 221 -31.14 -22.03 -8.80
CA LEU A 221 -31.89 -23.10 -9.49
C LEU A 221 -33.39 -23.09 -9.14
N LYS A 222 -33.77 -22.56 -7.98
CA LYS A 222 -35.16 -22.22 -7.69
C LYS A 222 -35.33 -20.71 -7.93
N LYS A 223 -36.16 -20.32 -8.91
CA LYS A 223 -36.71 -18.95 -9.00
C LYS A 223 -37.71 -18.67 -7.86
N GLY A 224 -37.41 -19.17 -6.66
CA GLY A 224 -38.26 -19.15 -5.47
C GLY A 224 -37.69 -18.22 -4.41
N PRO A 225 -38.35 -18.12 -3.24
CA PRO A 225 -37.79 -17.42 -2.09
C PRO A 225 -36.46 -18.08 -1.69
N GLY A 226 -35.46 -17.28 -1.31
CA GLY A 226 -34.12 -17.82 -0.98
C GLY A 226 -34.18 -18.84 0.16
N TRP A 227 -33.24 -19.79 0.20
CA TRP A 227 -33.21 -20.88 1.19
C TRP A 227 -33.39 -20.42 2.65
N TRP A 228 -32.96 -19.21 3.02
CA TRP A 228 -33.14 -18.65 4.37
C TRP A 228 -34.61 -18.41 4.73
N LEU A 229 -35.46 -18.09 3.74
CA LEU A 229 -36.90 -17.96 3.92
C LEU A 229 -37.56 -19.34 4.09
N GLU A 230 -37.19 -20.32 3.26
CA GLU A 230 -37.68 -21.70 3.39
C GLU A 230 -37.29 -22.30 4.76
N ALA A 231 -36.01 -22.14 5.15
CA ALA A 231 -35.50 -22.63 6.43
C ALA A 231 -36.18 -21.95 7.63
N SER A 232 -36.37 -20.63 7.58
CA SER A 232 -37.04 -19.91 8.66
C SER A 232 -38.53 -20.26 8.75
N MET A 233 -39.23 -20.41 7.62
CA MET A 233 -40.63 -20.88 7.62
C MET A 233 -40.77 -22.28 8.21
N TYR A 234 -39.84 -23.20 7.90
CA TYR A 234 -39.82 -24.52 8.52
C TYR A 234 -39.64 -24.43 10.04
N LEU A 235 -38.72 -23.59 10.52
CA LEU A 235 -38.47 -23.41 11.95
C LEU A 235 -39.67 -22.81 12.69
N MET A 236 -40.41 -21.89 12.06
CA MET A 236 -41.68 -21.38 12.58
C MET A 236 -42.72 -22.49 12.73
N GLN A 237 -42.83 -23.39 11.74
CA GLN A 237 -43.77 -24.52 11.80
C GLN A 237 -43.42 -25.52 12.90
N GLN A 238 -42.13 -25.66 13.23
CA GLN A 238 -41.66 -26.50 14.32
C GLN A 238 -41.71 -25.81 15.69
N GLY A 239 -42.08 -24.53 15.77
CA GLY A 239 -42.09 -23.74 17.02
C GLY A 239 -40.71 -23.55 17.65
N ARG A 240 -39.65 -23.49 16.83
CA ARG A 240 -38.25 -23.34 17.27
C ARG A 240 -37.62 -22.01 16.83
N ASP A 241 -38.45 -21.06 16.45
CA ASP A 241 -38.05 -19.75 15.96
C ASP A 241 -37.43 -18.88 17.07
N GLU A 242 -37.98 -18.90 18.29
CA GLU A 242 -37.40 -18.18 19.43
C GLU A 242 -36.01 -18.72 19.81
N GLU A 243 -35.82 -20.05 19.78
CA GLU A 243 -34.53 -20.72 20.06
C GLU A 243 -33.46 -20.29 19.04
N LEU A 244 -33.82 -20.21 17.75
CA LEU A 244 -32.93 -19.69 16.71
C LEU A 244 -32.52 -18.25 16.99
N ILE A 245 -33.48 -17.37 17.30
CA ILE A 245 -33.21 -15.95 17.52
C ILE A 245 -32.31 -15.74 18.73
N MET A 246 -32.54 -16.48 19.82
CA MET A 246 -31.63 -16.48 20.98
C MET A 246 -30.23 -16.92 20.59
N LYS A 247 -30.09 -18.02 19.85
CA LYS A 247 -28.79 -18.53 19.41
C LYS A 247 -28.03 -17.54 18.52
N ILE A 248 -28.71 -16.86 17.60
CA ILE A 248 -28.11 -15.83 16.76
C ILE A 248 -27.64 -14.64 17.61
N LYS A 249 -28.42 -14.24 18.61
CA LYS A 249 -28.06 -13.14 19.53
C LYS A 249 -26.93 -13.51 20.48
N ASP A 250 -26.84 -14.78 20.92
CA ASP A 250 -25.77 -15.28 21.79
C ASP A 250 -24.43 -15.45 21.06
N GLU A 251 -24.47 -15.77 19.76
CA GLU A 251 -23.27 -15.83 18.90
C GLU A 251 -22.75 -14.43 18.49
N ALA A 252 -23.47 -13.36 18.85
CA ALA A 252 -23.03 -11.98 18.69
C ALA A 252 -21.92 -11.63 19.71
N PRO A 253 -20.82 -10.97 19.30
CA PRO A 253 -19.81 -10.55 20.25
C PRO A 253 -20.40 -9.53 21.24
N SER A 254 -20.44 -9.89 22.53
CA SER A 254 -21.06 -9.13 23.63
C SER A 254 -20.32 -7.83 24.02
N GLY A 255 -19.55 -7.22 23.12
CA GLY A 255 -18.59 -6.14 23.44
C GLY A 255 -18.59 -4.92 22.52
N SER A 256 -19.52 -4.82 21.58
CA SER A 256 -19.58 -3.70 20.62
C SER A 256 -20.82 -2.86 20.88
N SER A 257 -20.65 -1.69 21.48
CA SER A 257 -21.73 -0.70 21.70
C SER A 257 -22.17 0.00 20.42
N ALA A 258 -22.01 -0.63 19.24
CA ALA A 258 -22.43 -0.03 17.99
C ALA A 258 -23.94 -0.23 17.81
N MET A 259 -24.69 0.86 17.93
CA MET A 259 -26.12 0.94 17.60
C MET A 259 -26.45 0.44 16.18
N ASP A 260 -25.45 0.31 15.30
CA ASP A 260 -25.58 -0.07 13.88
C ASP A 260 -25.38 -1.57 13.58
N GLN A 261 -25.29 -2.46 14.58
CA GLN A 261 -25.17 -3.90 14.33
C GLN A 261 -26.45 -4.47 13.70
N LEU A 262 -26.26 -5.40 12.76
CA LEU A 262 -27.34 -6.06 12.04
C LEU A 262 -28.26 -6.84 12.99
N ILE A 263 -27.69 -7.37 14.07
CA ILE A 263 -28.38 -8.17 15.10
C ILE A 263 -29.40 -7.34 15.89
N ASN A 264 -29.23 -6.02 15.95
CA ASN A 264 -30.16 -5.10 16.62
C ASN A 264 -31.33 -4.69 15.73
N ARG A 265 -31.32 -5.03 14.42
CA ARG A 265 -32.36 -4.64 13.45
C ARG A 265 -33.56 -5.59 13.42
N PHE A 266 -33.55 -6.68 14.20
CA PHE A 266 -34.66 -7.64 14.26
C PHE A 266 -34.93 -8.13 15.70
N GLU A 267 -36.21 -8.35 15.99
CA GLU A 267 -36.67 -8.87 17.28
C GLU A 267 -37.12 -10.33 17.19
N ASP A 268 -37.77 -10.68 16.07
CA ASP A 268 -38.36 -11.99 15.81
C ASP A 268 -37.86 -12.58 14.47
N ILE A 269 -38.32 -13.80 14.16
CA ILE A 269 -37.94 -14.49 12.93
C ILE A 269 -38.43 -13.80 11.65
N ARG A 270 -39.52 -13.03 11.72
CA ARG A 270 -40.03 -12.26 10.56
C ARG A 270 -39.15 -11.06 10.28
N GLY A 271 -38.71 -10.36 11.32
CA GLY A 271 -37.70 -9.32 11.22
C GLY A 271 -36.38 -9.86 10.67
N LEU A 272 -35.94 -11.04 11.15
CA LEU A 272 -34.75 -11.72 10.62
C LEU A 272 -34.89 -12.02 9.12
N GLN A 273 -36.03 -12.56 8.67
CA GLN A 273 -36.31 -12.82 7.26
C GLN A 273 -36.15 -11.57 6.40
N TYR A 274 -36.73 -10.44 6.85
CA TYR A 274 -36.65 -9.17 6.12
C TYR A 274 -35.21 -8.64 6.06
N VAL A 275 -34.52 -8.60 7.21
CA VAL A 275 -33.15 -8.08 7.31
C VAL A 275 -32.17 -8.93 6.48
N VAL A 276 -32.26 -10.26 6.57
CA VAL A 276 -31.41 -11.16 5.77
C VAL A 276 -31.69 -11.01 4.28
N GLN A 277 -32.95 -10.92 3.87
CA GLN A 277 -33.31 -10.69 2.47
C GLN A 277 -32.70 -9.39 1.93
N GLU A 278 -32.89 -8.28 2.65
CA GLU A 278 -32.38 -6.95 2.27
C GLU A 278 -30.84 -6.94 2.16
N GLU A 279 -30.15 -7.53 3.12
CA GLU A 279 -28.68 -7.56 3.13
C GLU A 279 -28.10 -8.47 2.05
N VAL A 280 -28.73 -9.61 1.76
CA VAL A 280 -28.30 -10.49 0.65
C VAL A 280 -28.50 -9.77 -0.69
N GLU A 281 -29.64 -9.11 -0.90
CA GLU A 281 -29.90 -8.33 -2.11
C GLU A 281 -28.90 -7.17 -2.25
N THR A 282 -28.61 -6.47 -1.15
CA THR A 282 -27.64 -5.38 -1.13
C THR A 282 -26.23 -5.88 -1.43
N LEU A 283 -25.77 -6.97 -0.79
CA LEU A 283 -24.48 -7.59 -1.06
C LEU A 283 -24.34 -7.96 -2.54
N MET A 284 -25.36 -8.60 -3.13
CA MET A 284 -25.34 -9.00 -4.53
C MET A 284 -25.38 -7.80 -5.48
N ARG A 285 -26.09 -6.72 -5.13
CA ARG A 285 -26.04 -5.45 -5.88
C ARG A 285 -24.64 -4.85 -5.86
N CYS A 286 -24.04 -4.70 -4.68
CA CYS A 286 -22.67 -4.16 -4.52
C CYS A 286 -21.64 -5.01 -5.29
N TYR A 287 -21.75 -6.34 -5.24
CA TYR A 287 -20.91 -7.25 -6.01
C TYR A 287 -21.04 -7.01 -7.52
N LYS A 288 -22.27 -6.93 -8.05
CA LYS A 288 -22.52 -6.66 -9.48
C LYS A 288 -21.96 -5.31 -9.92
N GLU A 289 -22.14 -4.27 -9.10
CA GLU A 289 -21.61 -2.93 -9.36
C GLU A 289 -20.08 -2.91 -9.37
N ALA A 290 -19.43 -3.52 -8.37
CA ALA A 290 -17.98 -3.64 -8.29
C ALA A 290 -17.42 -4.41 -9.49
N LYS A 291 -18.00 -5.56 -9.83
CA LYS A 291 -17.61 -6.39 -10.98
C LYS A 291 -17.77 -5.65 -12.31
N ALA A 292 -18.88 -4.93 -12.49
CA ALA A 292 -19.09 -4.08 -13.66
C ALA A 292 -18.06 -2.95 -13.73
N GLY A 293 -17.71 -2.35 -12.58
CA GLY A 293 -16.67 -1.36 -12.43
C GLY A 293 -15.30 -1.84 -12.89
N VAL A 294 -14.86 -2.98 -12.36
CA VAL A 294 -13.59 -3.61 -12.75
C VAL A 294 -13.58 -3.94 -14.25
N LYS A 295 -14.66 -4.50 -14.79
CA LYS A 295 -14.79 -4.79 -16.23
C LYS A 295 -14.68 -3.54 -17.11
N ARG A 296 -15.15 -2.38 -16.64
CA ARG A 296 -14.96 -1.10 -17.33
C ARG A 296 -13.49 -0.68 -17.36
N LEU A 297 -12.76 -0.90 -16.26
CA LEU A 297 -11.32 -0.61 -16.16
C LEU A 297 -10.44 -1.58 -16.97
N SER A 298 -10.92 -2.80 -17.23
CA SER A 298 -10.20 -3.78 -18.07
C SER A 298 -10.20 -3.44 -19.56
N LYS A 299 -10.94 -2.40 -19.99
CA LYS A 299 -10.93 -1.93 -21.39
C LYS A 299 -9.59 -1.23 -21.72
N PRO A 300 -9.21 -1.14 -23.00
CA PRO A 300 -7.99 -0.43 -23.40
C PRO A 300 -7.97 1.00 -22.86
N VAL A 301 -6.81 1.41 -22.34
CA VAL A 301 -6.62 2.74 -21.76
C VAL A 301 -6.73 3.80 -22.87
N THR A 302 -7.63 4.76 -22.70
CA THR A 302 -7.79 5.90 -23.61
C THR A 302 -7.07 7.14 -23.08
N ALA A 303 -6.70 8.06 -23.97
CA ALA A 303 -6.07 9.33 -23.58
C ALA A 303 -6.96 10.16 -22.63
N GLU A 304 -8.27 10.14 -22.86
CA GLU A 304 -9.26 10.81 -22.00
C GLU A 304 -9.29 10.23 -20.58
N LEU A 305 -9.22 8.90 -20.44
CA LEU A 305 -9.17 8.24 -19.14
C LEU A 305 -7.90 8.65 -18.38
N VAL A 306 -6.76 8.71 -19.07
CA VAL A 306 -5.49 9.16 -18.48
C VAL A 306 -5.61 10.61 -18.02
N SER A 307 -6.05 11.53 -18.89
CA SER A 307 -6.18 12.95 -18.54
C SER A 307 -7.13 13.16 -17.37
N SER A 308 -8.30 12.54 -17.40
CA SER A 308 -9.28 12.61 -16.30
C SER A 308 -8.71 12.10 -14.98
N THR A 309 -7.92 11.03 -15.01
CA THR A 309 -7.29 10.45 -13.82
C THR A 309 -6.17 11.34 -13.29
N VAL A 310 -5.38 11.92 -14.19
CA VAL A 310 -4.32 12.88 -13.86
C VAL A 310 -4.91 14.09 -13.14
N ASP A 311 -5.93 14.72 -13.71
CA ASP A 311 -6.57 15.90 -13.13
C ASP A 311 -7.37 15.60 -11.87
N CYS A 312 -7.77 14.35 -11.66
CA CYS A 312 -8.56 13.92 -10.52
C CYS A 312 -7.70 13.71 -9.27
N HIS A 313 -6.67 12.85 -9.34
CA HIS A 313 -5.93 12.44 -8.14
C HIS A 313 -4.44 12.18 -8.33
N LEU A 314 -3.89 12.16 -9.56
CA LEU A 314 -2.44 12.00 -9.75
C LEU A 314 -1.70 13.35 -9.73
N ARG A 315 -2.30 14.41 -10.30
CA ARG A 315 -1.79 15.79 -10.30
C ARG A 315 -2.95 16.79 -10.25
N PRO A 316 -3.75 16.79 -9.18
CA PRO A 316 -4.91 17.67 -9.08
C PRO A 316 -4.52 19.15 -9.03
N PHE A 317 -5.28 20.00 -9.74
CA PHE A 317 -5.14 21.45 -9.66
C PHE A 317 -5.36 21.93 -8.20
N LYS A 318 -4.42 22.71 -7.67
CA LYS A 318 -4.37 23.16 -6.25
C LYS A 318 -4.18 22.03 -5.22
N GLY A 319 -3.73 20.84 -5.63
CA GLY A 319 -3.36 19.74 -4.73
C GLY A 319 -4.53 19.02 -4.06
N ARG A 320 -5.78 19.33 -4.40
CA ARG A 320 -6.97 18.66 -3.83
C ARG A 320 -7.53 17.64 -4.80
N ALA A 321 -7.51 16.37 -4.41
CA ALA A 321 -8.10 15.30 -5.20
C ALA A 321 -9.61 15.50 -5.36
N LYS A 322 -10.12 15.37 -6.60
CA LYS A 322 -11.55 15.48 -6.92
C LYS A 322 -12.33 14.20 -6.59
N ASN A 323 -11.64 13.06 -6.58
CA ASN A 323 -12.20 11.73 -6.33
C ASN A 323 -13.39 11.34 -7.22
N ASP A 324 -13.41 11.81 -8.48
CA ASP A 324 -14.57 11.65 -9.39
C ASP A 324 -14.23 10.89 -10.70
N CYS A 325 -12.97 10.53 -10.93
CA CYS A 325 -12.61 9.75 -12.12
C CYS A 325 -13.12 8.30 -12.02
N LEU A 326 -13.06 7.57 -13.14
CA LEU A 326 -13.54 6.18 -13.21
C LEU A 326 -12.88 5.29 -12.15
N PHE A 327 -11.58 5.43 -11.89
CA PHE A 327 -10.88 4.67 -10.85
C PHE A 327 -11.43 4.96 -9.45
N CYS A 328 -11.65 6.24 -9.11
CA CYS A 328 -12.22 6.62 -7.81
C CYS A 328 -13.64 6.12 -7.62
N LYS A 329 -14.46 6.12 -8.68
CA LYS A 329 -15.82 5.57 -8.66
C LYS A 329 -15.83 4.06 -8.45
N VAL A 330 -14.94 3.34 -9.12
CA VAL A 330 -14.79 1.89 -8.93
C VAL A 330 -14.24 1.55 -7.55
N GLU A 331 -13.29 2.34 -7.05
CA GLU A 331 -12.78 2.23 -5.68
C GLU A 331 -13.91 2.42 -4.66
N GLY A 332 -14.79 3.42 -4.82
CA GLY A 332 -15.95 3.61 -3.95
C GLY A 332 -16.92 2.43 -3.97
N ALA A 333 -17.20 1.87 -5.15
CA ALA A 333 -18.03 0.67 -5.26
C ALA A 333 -17.38 -0.57 -4.60
N LEU A 334 -16.06 -0.70 -4.70
CA LEU A 334 -15.30 -1.76 -4.03
C LEU A 334 -15.31 -1.59 -2.50
N GLN A 335 -15.24 -0.35 -2.00
CA GLN A 335 -15.31 -0.07 -0.57
C GLN A 335 -16.69 -0.41 0.00
N GLU A 336 -17.78 -0.02 -0.67
CA GLU A 336 -19.13 -0.42 -0.25
C GLU A 336 -19.27 -1.95 -0.27
N TYR A 337 -18.75 -2.62 -1.30
CA TYR A 337 -18.74 -4.07 -1.34
C TYR A 337 -17.92 -4.70 -0.20
N GLU A 338 -16.74 -4.15 0.13
CA GLU A 338 -15.90 -4.61 1.24
C GLU A 338 -16.63 -4.55 2.59
N MET A 339 -17.33 -3.44 2.86
CA MET A 339 -18.08 -3.22 4.09
C MET A 339 -19.23 -4.22 4.29
N ARG A 340 -19.80 -4.76 3.20
CA ARG A 340 -20.85 -5.79 3.25
C ARG A 340 -20.29 -7.20 3.29
N LEU A 341 -19.15 -7.43 2.65
CA LEU A 341 -18.55 -8.75 2.49
C LEU A 341 -17.75 -9.22 3.71
N PHE A 342 -17.18 -8.28 4.47
CA PHE A 342 -16.37 -8.54 5.67
C PHE A 342 -16.92 -7.83 6.91
N ALA A 343 -16.46 -8.24 8.09
CA ALA A 343 -16.69 -7.47 9.30
C ALA A 343 -15.97 -6.12 9.22
N PHE A 344 -16.66 -5.08 9.67
CA PHE A 344 -16.14 -3.72 9.72
C PHE A 344 -16.07 -3.26 11.18
N GLU A 345 -14.86 -2.94 11.64
CA GLU A 345 -14.67 -2.18 12.88
C GLU A 345 -14.35 -0.75 12.48
N GLN A 346 -15.20 0.22 12.86
CA GLN A 346 -14.83 1.62 12.76
C GLN A 346 -13.61 1.87 13.65
N ARG A 347 -12.41 1.87 13.07
CA ARG A 347 -11.28 2.51 13.73
C ARG A 347 -11.58 4.00 13.75
N ASN A 348 -11.71 4.55 14.95
CA ASN A 348 -11.83 5.99 15.15
C ASN A 348 -10.70 6.70 14.39
N GLN A 349 -11.04 7.77 13.67
CA GLN A 349 -10.08 8.59 12.90
C GLN A 349 -8.94 9.18 13.76
N LEU A 350 -8.97 9.02 15.10
CA LEU A 350 -7.87 9.40 15.98
C LEU A 350 -6.73 8.37 16.02
N ASP A 351 -7.00 7.07 15.83
CA ASP A 351 -5.95 6.03 15.90
C ASP A 351 -5.05 6.01 14.64
N THR A 352 -5.54 6.54 13.51
CA THR A 352 -4.77 6.68 12.27
C THR A 352 -3.68 7.76 12.31
N LEU A 353 -3.67 8.60 13.36
CA LEU A 353 -2.58 9.55 13.62
C LEU A 353 -1.46 8.96 14.50
N ALA A 354 -1.66 7.78 15.09
CA ALA A 354 -0.74 7.18 16.04
C ALA A 354 0.13 6.05 15.45
N GLU A 355 -0.29 5.43 14.34
CA GLU A 355 0.54 4.47 13.60
C GLU A 355 1.37 5.21 12.55
N GLU A 356 2.55 5.68 12.95
CA GLU A 356 3.60 5.94 11.96
C GLU A 356 3.84 4.64 11.17
N PRO A 357 3.85 4.68 9.83
CA PRO A 357 4.09 3.48 9.04
C PRO A 357 5.41 2.84 9.49
N PRO A 358 5.51 1.51 9.55
CA PRO A 358 6.78 0.87 9.83
C PRO A 358 7.79 1.40 8.81
N SER A 359 8.93 1.88 9.30
CA SER A 359 10.08 2.30 8.51
C SER A 359 10.68 1.08 7.80
N THR A 360 9.95 0.53 6.83
CA THR A 360 10.44 -0.48 5.91
C THR A 360 10.99 0.26 4.70
N SER A 361 12.31 0.18 4.53
CA SER A 361 13.10 0.49 3.34
C SER A 361 12.72 1.77 2.59
N TYR A 362 13.68 2.70 2.56
CA TYR A 362 13.72 3.95 1.80
C TYR A 362 13.46 3.77 0.28
N ASP A 363 12.29 3.29 -0.11
CA ASP A 363 11.74 3.44 -1.44
C ASP A 363 11.15 4.85 -1.52
N HIS A 364 11.83 5.67 -2.32
CA HIS A 364 11.34 6.84 -3.04
C HIS A 364 10.06 7.50 -2.47
N LYS A 365 10.27 8.61 -1.76
CA LYS A 365 9.32 9.72 -1.81
C LYS A 365 9.29 10.23 -3.26
N ASP A 366 8.45 9.62 -4.07
CA ASP A 366 7.81 10.36 -5.15
C ASP A 366 6.93 11.42 -4.47
N ASP A 367 7.30 12.68 -4.60
CA ASP A 367 6.50 13.84 -4.14
C ASP A 367 5.18 14.00 -4.95
N ASN A 368 4.76 12.95 -5.66
CA ASN A 368 3.49 12.85 -6.38
C ASN A 368 2.58 11.71 -5.85
N VAL A 369 2.88 11.19 -4.66
CA VAL A 369 2.01 10.28 -3.91
C VAL A 369 0.95 11.13 -3.20
N GLY A 370 -0.13 11.46 -3.94
CA GLY A 370 -1.30 12.12 -3.36
C GLY A 370 -1.79 11.40 -2.10
N ASN A 371 -2.25 12.16 -1.11
CA ASN A 371 -2.84 11.72 0.16
C ASN A 371 -3.52 10.34 0.05
N TYR A 372 -2.77 9.26 0.29
CA TYR A 372 -3.37 7.99 0.63
C TYR A 372 -3.84 8.14 2.07
N THR A 373 -5.11 8.50 2.24
CA THR A 373 -5.82 8.30 3.50
C THR A 373 -5.53 6.87 3.95
N VAL A 374 -4.90 6.73 5.12
CA VAL A 374 -4.65 5.43 5.75
C VAL A 374 -6.00 4.74 5.87
N ARG A 375 -6.19 3.70 5.06
CA ARG A 375 -7.47 3.02 4.85
C ARG A 375 -7.90 2.35 6.16
N PRO A 376 -9.15 2.52 6.61
CA PRO A 376 -9.77 1.55 7.51
C PRO A 376 -9.84 0.23 6.73
N ARG A 377 -8.96 -0.72 7.01
CA ARG A 377 -9.08 -2.08 6.47
C ARG A 377 -10.15 -2.79 7.30
N GLY A 378 -11.16 -3.36 6.63
CA GLY A 378 -12.02 -4.35 7.29
C GLY A 378 -11.13 -5.43 7.90
N THR A 379 -11.53 -6.03 9.02
CA THR A 379 -10.71 -7.02 9.76
C THR A 379 -10.51 -8.32 8.97
N TRP A 380 -10.99 -8.39 7.72
CA TRP A 380 -11.14 -9.57 6.86
C TRP A 380 -11.78 -10.76 7.58
N ALA A 381 -12.44 -10.47 8.70
CA ALA A 381 -13.23 -11.40 9.46
C ALA A 381 -14.60 -11.54 8.80
N MET A 382 -15.31 -12.58 9.21
CA MET A 382 -16.63 -12.93 8.72
C MET A 382 -17.65 -11.82 9.00
N SER A 383 -18.38 -11.37 7.96
CA SER A 383 -19.45 -10.37 8.12
C SER A 383 -20.58 -10.87 9.02
N GLU A 384 -21.36 -9.96 9.60
CA GLU A 384 -22.50 -10.32 10.45
C GLU A 384 -23.54 -11.13 9.67
N LEU A 385 -23.82 -10.76 8.41
CA LEU A 385 -24.69 -11.53 7.53
C LEU A 385 -24.20 -12.98 7.36
N GLN A 386 -22.90 -13.18 7.11
CA GLN A 386 -22.35 -14.52 6.92
C GLN A 386 -22.42 -15.35 8.21
N LYS A 387 -22.23 -14.72 9.39
CA LYS A 387 -22.41 -15.39 10.68
C LYS A 387 -23.86 -15.85 10.86
N ILE A 388 -24.84 -14.95 10.68
CA ILE A 388 -26.27 -15.24 10.78
C ILE A 388 -26.66 -16.40 9.85
N LEU A 389 -26.23 -16.37 8.59
CA LEU A 389 -26.52 -17.44 7.63
C LEU A 389 -25.87 -18.78 8.05
N LYS A 390 -24.66 -18.77 8.61
CA LYS A 390 -24.02 -19.98 9.14
C LYS A 390 -24.78 -20.55 10.34
N THR A 391 -25.20 -19.70 11.28
CA THR A 391 -25.98 -20.10 12.45
C THR A 391 -27.33 -20.67 12.05
N LEU A 392 -28.04 -20.00 11.12
CA LEU A 392 -29.32 -20.47 10.57
C LEU A 392 -29.19 -21.85 9.92
N LEU A 393 -28.18 -22.04 9.04
CA LEU A 393 -27.98 -23.31 8.37
C LEU A 393 -27.61 -24.44 9.35
N ALA A 394 -26.76 -24.14 10.34
CA ALA A 394 -26.37 -25.12 11.35
C ALA A 394 -27.58 -25.55 12.20
N PHE A 395 -28.42 -24.60 12.61
CA PHE A 395 -29.64 -24.88 13.37
C PHE A 395 -30.68 -25.63 12.54
N PHE A 396 -30.89 -25.24 11.28
CA PHE A 396 -31.79 -25.93 10.36
C PHE A 396 -31.41 -27.42 10.17
N ARG A 397 -30.11 -27.73 10.09
CA ARG A 397 -29.62 -29.11 10.07
C ARG A 397 -29.86 -29.86 11.37
N GLN A 398 -29.68 -29.19 12.51
CA GLN A 398 -29.88 -29.78 13.84
C GLN A 398 -31.32 -30.24 14.04
N VAL A 399 -32.30 -29.53 13.46
CA VAL A 399 -33.72 -29.88 13.55
C VAL A 399 -34.18 -30.84 12.43
N ASN A 400 -33.26 -31.42 11.65
CA ASN A 400 -33.53 -32.29 10.52
C ASN A 400 -34.40 -31.63 9.41
N GLY A 401 -34.09 -30.37 9.09
CA GLY A 401 -34.64 -29.70 7.90
C GLY A 401 -34.33 -30.46 6.60
N ASP A 402 -35.04 -30.13 5.52
CA ASP A 402 -34.92 -30.88 4.28
C ASP A 402 -33.50 -30.77 3.66
N PRO A 403 -32.98 -31.86 3.05
CA PRO A 403 -31.62 -31.87 2.51
C PRO A 403 -31.39 -30.86 1.39
N TRP A 404 -32.44 -30.51 0.64
CA TRP A 404 -32.32 -29.64 -0.54
C TRP A 404 -32.04 -28.20 -0.12
N THR A 405 -32.83 -27.63 0.79
CA THR A 405 -32.63 -26.29 1.34
C THR A 405 -31.31 -26.20 2.11
N ALA A 406 -30.89 -27.28 2.77
CA ALA A 406 -29.59 -27.35 3.43
C ALA A 406 -28.41 -27.38 2.43
N GLU A 407 -28.56 -28.02 1.28
CA GLU A 407 -27.56 -28.02 0.21
C GLU A 407 -27.46 -26.63 -0.44
N GLU A 408 -28.59 -25.99 -0.75
CA GLU A 408 -28.63 -24.64 -1.29
C GLU A 408 -27.94 -23.63 -0.36
N GLY A 409 -28.17 -23.72 0.95
CA GLY A 409 -27.48 -22.90 1.94
C GLY A 409 -25.97 -23.13 2.00
N THR A 410 -25.52 -24.36 1.76
CA THR A 410 -24.08 -24.69 1.68
C THR A 410 -23.44 -24.05 0.47
N LEU A 411 -24.09 -24.17 -0.69
CA LEU A 411 -23.61 -23.58 -1.95
C LEU A 411 -23.58 -22.05 -1.86
N HIS A 412 -24.57 -21.43 -1.22
CA HIS A 412 -24.60 -19.98 -1.02
C HIS A 412 -23.45 -19.52 -0.10
N LEU A 413 -23.20 -20.20 1.02
CA LEU A 413 -22.06 -19.87 1.88
C LEU A 413 -20.71 -20.09 1.18
N GLU A 414 -20.58 -21.15 0.38
CA GLU A 414 -19.40 -21.37 -0.45
C GLU A 414 -19.22 -20.23 -1.47
N MET A 415 -20.31 -19.74 -2.07
CA MET A 415 -20.28 -18.59 -2.99
C MET A 415 -19.74 -17.34 -2.30
N ILE A 416 -20.21 -17.02 -1.09
CA ILE A 416 -19.70 -15.88 -0.31
C ILE A 416 -18.20 -16.05 -0.01
N GLU A 417 -17.73 -17.26 0.32
CA GLU A 417 -16.31 -17.52 0.54
C GLU A 417 -15.47 -17.39 -0.73
N GLN A 418 -15.99 -17.76 -1.90
CA GLN A 418 -15.32 -17.49 -3.17
C GLN A 418 -15.31 -16.01 -3.51
N MET A 419 -16.40 -15.28 -3.26
CA MET A 419 -16.49 -13.83 -3.40
C MET A 419 -15.45 -13.10 -2.53
N GLN A 420 -15.21 -13.58 -1.30
CA GLN A 420 -14.14 -13.09 -0.43
C GLN A 420 -12.73 -13.35 -1.00
N LYS A 421 -12.52 -14.52 -1.61
CA LYS A 421 -11.25 -14.84 -2.29
C LYS A 421 -11.04 -13.97 -3.53
N GLU A 422 -12.09 -13.79 -4.34
CA GLU A 422 -12.06 -12.93 -5.53
C GLU A 422 -11.72 -11.49 -5.14
N PHE A 423 -12.38 -10.94 -4.11
CA PHE A 423 -12.08 -9.60 -3.61
C PHE A 423 -10.61 -9.45 -3.19
N LYS A 424 -10.09 -10.41 -2.41
CA LYS A 424 -8.69 -10.39 -1.96
C LYS A 424 -7.72 -10.41 -3.15
N VAL A 425 -7.93 -11.25 -4.16
CA VAL A 425 -7.05 -11.33 -5.33
C VAL A 425 -7.17 -10.09 -6.22
N ALA A 426 -8.38 -9.56 -6.42
CA ALA A 426 -8.62 -8.40 -7.27
C ALA A 426 -8.10 -7.09 -6.65
N PHE A 427 -8.10 -7.00 -5.31
CA PHE A 427 -7.78 -5.77 -4.58
C PHE A 427 -6.37 -5.77 -3.94
N LEU A 428 -5.75 -6.94 -3.74
CA LEU A 428 -4.40 -7.10 -3.18
C LEU A 428 -3.38 -7.57 -4.21
N VAL A 429 -3.31 -6.92 -5.36
CA VAL A 429 -2.03 -6.92 -6.06
C VAL A 429 -1.06 -6.12 -5.16
N PRO A 430 0.06 -6.72 -4.68
CA PRO A 430 1.04 -5.99 -3.91
C PRO A 430 1.47 -4.77 -4.72
N ARG A 431 1.29 -3.57 -4.15
CA ARG A 431 1.85 -2.34 -4.70
C ARG A 431 3.37 -2.44 -4.74
#